data_AF-A0A2I4CB46-F1
#
_entry.id   AF-A0A2I4CB46-F1
#
_cell.length_a   1.000
_cell.length_b   1.000
_cell.length_c   1.000
_cell.angle_alpha   90.00
_cell.angle_beta   90.00
_cell.angle_gamma   90.00
#
_symmetry.space_group_name_H-M   'P 1'
#
loop_
_entity.id
_entity.type
_entity.pdbx_description
1 polymer ?
#
loop_
_entity_poly.entity_id
_entity_poly.type
_entity_poly.pdbx_seq_one_letter_code
_entity_poly.pdbx_strand_id
1 'polypeptide(L)'
;MFENFRGKLHTVQQDFSSSFKTLGDISRETKLKKRSRFEESSPHFSAGLEILSRYEKSWFMLHKRTKDCAQAAESVDGDIVMLSALWEKRKAALTQLQEQLRCLPDFIRELDAITANIAHLEGDFEEMESKLVYLETLCCQCEQQTVKTHHMTELDAYKKKKRKEVELLEAELNCEHAQRLAELELAMQHKLRERQKVYEEAFHQDVEQYLSTGCLQNRESAGPDVSILDEMTVTNLSDQEALDDFLNSAGEDISAGSSLTSGPDPESCSSESLTQAPPVDNHLSNQTGEWQEEEDSAEPMVQSDEEDVQADMSLVALQDAGTTWGSDESDSAGDQPPHVFTGCHNPGTL
;
A
#
# COMPACT_ATOMS: atom_id res chain seq x y z
N MET A 1 29.06 39.26 -99.42
CA MET A 1 28.03 38.21 -99.57
C MET A 1 26.65 38.71 -100.03
N PHE A 2 26.34 40.03 -99.98
CA PHE A 2 25.06 40.58 -100.47
C PHE A 2 24.99 40.84 -101.99
N GLU A 3 26.11 40.98 -102.68
CA GLU A 3 26.14 41.19 -104.15
C GLU A 3 25.61 39.96 -104.92
N ASN A 4 25.89 38.76 -104.40
CA ASN A 4 25.45 37.51 -105.01
C ASN A 4 23.92 37.32 -104.88
N PHE A 5 23.31 37.85 -103.81
CA PHE A 5 21.85 37.86 -103.63
C PHE A 5 21.17 38.91 -104.52
N ARG A 6 21.77 40.10 -104.65
CA ARG A 6 21.28 41.14 -105.58
C ARG A 6 21.35 40.67 -107.04
N GLY A 7 22.41 39.99 -107.43
CA GLY A 7 22.54 39.38 -108.75
C GLY A 7 21.43 38.36 -109.02
N LYS A 8 21.19 37.43 -108.08
CA LYS A 8 20.13 36.42 -108.19
C LYS A 8 18.72 37.03 -108.25
N LEU A 9 18.45 38.08 -107.47
CA LEU A 9 17.17 38.79 -107.52
C LEU A 9 16.97 39.48 -108.87
N HIS A 10 18.04 40.06 -109.44
CA HIS A 10 18.00 40.70 -110.75
C HIS A 10 17.79 39.69 -111.88
N THR A 11 18.36 38.48 -111.77
CA THR A 11 18.11 37.38 -112.71
C THR A 11 16.65 36.92 -112.64
N VAL A 12 16.09 36.72 -111.44
CA VAL A 12 14.68 36.34 -111.26
C VAL A 12 13.74 37.42 -111.81
N GLN A 13 14.04 38.71 -111.58
CA GLN A 13 13.25 39.81 -112.11
C GLN A 13 13.33 39.88 -113.65
N GLN A 14 14.50 39.59 -114.24
CA GLN A 14 14.68 39.53 -115.68
C GLN A 14 13.95 38.33 -116.31
N ASP A 15 13.94 37.17 -115.63
CA ASP A 15 13.24 35.96 -116.06
C ASP A 15 11.70 36.13 -115.98
N PHE A 16 11.19 36.81 -114.95
CA PHE A 16 9.78 37.17 -114.89
C PHE A 16 9.39 38.17 -115.98
N SER A 17 10.27 39.14 -116.27
CA SER A 17 10.01 40.16 -117.31
C SER A 17 10.15 39.61 -118.73
N SER A 18 11.04 38.64 -118.96
CA SER A 18 11.18 37.94 -120.24
C SER A 18 9.99 37.02 -120.50
N SER A 19 9.53 36.29 -119.47
CA SER A 19 8.35 35.41 -119.54
C SER A 19 7.07 36.18 -119.93
N PHE A 20 6.86 37.38 -119.39
CA PHE A 20 5.74 38.24 -119.77
C PHE A 20 5.84 38.83 -121.19
N LYS A 21 7.05 39.09 -121.70
CA LYS A 21 7.25 39.56 -123.08
C LYS A 21 6.92 38.46 -124.10
N THR A 22 7.28 37.21 -123.81
CA THR A 22 6.88 36.05 -124.65
C THR A 22 5.38 35.78 -124.66
N LEU A 23 4.65 36.12 -123.59
CA LEU A 23 3.18 36.05 -123.56
C LEU A 23 2.50 37.22 -124.29
N GLY A 24 3.13 38.40 -124.30
CA GLY A 24 2.65 39.59 -125.01
C GLY A 24 2.74 39.49 -126.54
N ASP A 25 3.78 38.84 -127.06
CA ASP A 25 3.99 38.70 -128.51
C ASP A 25 3.11 37.64 -129.19
N ILE A 26 2.60 36.64 -128.44
CA ILE A 26 1.61 35.67 -128.95
C ILE A 26 0.21 36.32 -129.13
N SER A 27 -0.01 37.49 -128.50
CA SER A 27 -1.32 38.16 -128.49
C SER A 27 -1.59 39.09 -129.69
N ARG A 28 -0.59 39.37 -130.55
CA ARG A 28 -0.73 40.40 -131.61
C ARG A 28 -0.62 39.91 -133.06
N GLU A 29 -0.39 38.62 -133.32
CA GLU A 29 -0.48 38.05 -134.67
C GLU A 29 -1.47 36.88 -134.73
N THR A 30 -2.71 37.17 -135.14
CA THR A 30 -3.56 36.32 -135.99
C THR A 30 -4.91 37.00 -136.21
N LYS A 31 -4.95 37.98 -137.14
CA LYS A 31 -6.21 38.34 -137.81
C LYS A 31 -6.49 37.32 -138.90
N LEU A 32 -7.10 36.18 -138.57
CA LEU A 32 -7.75 35.33 -139.58
C LEU A 32 -9.06 34.71 -139.07
N LYS A 33 -10.15 35.26 -139.61
CA LYS A 33 -11.41 34.60 -139.97
C LYS A 33 -12.26 33.99 -138.83
N LYS A 34 -13.19 34.82 -138.36
CA LYS A 34 -14.46 34.43 -137.73
C LYS A 34 -15.08 33.23 -138.46
N ARG A 35 -15.04 32.05 -137.83
CA ARG A 35 -15.95 30.94 -138.13
C ARG A 35 -16.91 30.79 -136.96
N SER A 36 -18.12 31.29 -137.14
CA SER A 36 -19.26 30.96 -136.29
C SER A 36 -19.66 29.52 -136.55
N ARG A 37 -19.40 28.64 -135.60
CA ARG A 37 -20.21 27.45 -135.31
C ARG A 37 -20.38 27.38 -133.80
N PHE A 38 -21.31 28.19 -133.31
CA PHE A 38 -22.02 27.92 -132.09
C PHE A 38 -23.17 27.01 -132.50
N GLU A 39 -23.06 25.72 -132.25
CA GLU A 39 -24.21 24.82 -132.24
C GLU A 39 -23.91 23.64 -131.33
N GLU A 40 -24.47 23.75 -130.13
CA GLU A 40 -24.99 22.66 -129.29
C GLU A 40 -24.04 21.51 -128.94
N SER A 41 -22.98 21.84 -128.22
CA SER A 41 -22.61 21.03 -127.06
C SER A 41 -22.62 21.95 -125.85
N SER A 42 -23.72 21.93 -125.08
CA SER A 42 -23.69 22.36 -123.69
C SER A 42 -22.39 21.81 -123.08
N PRO A 43 -21.45 22.65 -122.60
CA PRO A 43 -20.26 22.11 -121.99
C PRO A 43 -20.74 21.23 -120.83
N HIS A 44 -20.39 19.94 -120.85
CA HIS A 44 -20.72 19.03 -119.76
C HIS A 44 -19.94 19.45 -118.51
N PHE A 45 -20.42 20.50 -117.82
CA PHE A 45 -19.97 20.92 -116.49
C PHE A 45 -20.22 19.84 -115.41
N SER A 46 -20.77 18.68 -115.80
CA SER A 46 -21.03 17.50 -114.95
C SER A 46 -19.77 16.97 -114.28
N ALA A 47 -18.64 16.84 -115.00
CA ALA A 47 -17.42 16.27 -114.42
C ALA A 47 -16.84 17.13 -113.29
N GLY A 48 -16.88 18.47 -113.44
CA GLY A 48 -16.49 19.40 -112.39
C GLY A 48 -17.43 19.32 -111.18
N LEU A 49 -18.74 19.28 -111.42
CA LEU A 49 -19.76 19.13 -110.38
C LEU A 49 -19.63 17.81 -109.60
N GLU A 50 -19.33 16.71 -110.28
CA GLU A 50 -19.12 15.39 -109.66
C GLU A 50 -17.87 15.35 -108.78
N ILE A 51 -16.77 15.96 -109.22
CA ILE A 51 -15.54 16.09 -108.43
C ILE A 51 -15.80 16.93 -107.17
N LEU A 52 -16.45 18.09 -107.31
CA LEU A 52 -16.87 18.94 -106.20
C LEU A 52 -17.77 18.17 -105.22
N SER A 53 -18.80 17.47 -105.71
CA SER A 53 -19.69 16.65 -104.89
C SER A 53 -18.95 15.54 -104.15
N ARG A 54 -17.94 14.91 -104.77
CA ARG A 54 -17.09 13.90 -104.12
C ARG A 54 -16.27 14.51 -102.99
N TYR A 55 -15.62 15.65 -103.21
CA TYR A 55 -14.85 16.33 -102.18
C TYR A 55 -15.74 16.81 -101.04
N GLU A 56 -16.90 17.39 -101.34
CA GLU A 56 -17.90 17.80 -100.36
C GLU A 56 -18.33 16.63 -99.48
N LYS A 57 -18.71 15.49 -100.08
CA LYS A 57 -19.08 14.27 -99.35
C LYS A 57 -17.92 13.72 -98.50
N SER A 58 -16.71 13.71 -99.05
CA SER A 58 -15.52 13.22 -98.34
C SER A 58 -15.17 14.11 -97.15
N TRP A 59 -15.25 15.44 -97.35
CA TRP A 59 -15.02 16.45 -96.33
C TRP A 59 -16.05 16.36 -95.21
N PHE A 60 -17.34 16.26 -95.55
CA PHE A 60 -18.42 16.06 -94.59
C PHE A 60 -18.19 14.80 -93.74
N MET A 61 -17.88 13.66 -94.38
CA MET A 61 -17.62 12.40 -93.67
C MET A 61 -16.38 12.49 -92.77
N LEU A 62 -15.33 13.16 -93.22
CA LEU A 62 -14.12 13.37 -92.42
C LEU A 62 -14.42 14.24 -91.18
N HIS A 63 -15.14 15.34 -91.35
CA HIS A 63 -15.55 16.20 -90.24
C HIS A 63 -16.45 15.47 -89.24
N LYS A 64 -17.42 14.69 -89.74
CA LYS A 64 -18.29 13.88 -88.89
C LYS A 64 -17.45 12.91 -88.05
N ARG A 65 -16.56 12.14 -88.68
CA ARG A 65 -15.67 11.21 -87.97
C ARG A 65 -14.75 11.91 -86.98
N THR A 66 -14.22 13.08 -87.34
CA THR A 66 -13.37 13.87 -86.43
C THR A 66 -14.14 14.34 -85.21
N LYS A 67 -15.40 14.77 -85.39
CA LYS A 67 -16.29 15.15 -84.29
C LYS A 67 -16.64 13.95 -83.41
N ASP A 68 -17.02 12.82 -84.00
CA ASP A 68 -17.34 11.60 -83.27
C ASP A 68 -16.11 11.11 -82.47
N CYS A 69 -14.91 11.20 -83.07
CA CYS A 69 -13.64 10.88 -82.41
C CYS A 69 -13.33 11.83 -81.25
N ALA A 70 -13.58 13.13 -81.41
CA ALA A 70 -13.38 14.11 -80.34
C ALA A 70 -14.33 13.85 -79.15
N GLN A 71 -15.60 13.53 -79.42
CA GLN A 71 -16.57 13.17 -78.38
C GLN A 71 -16.18 11.87 -77.65
N ALA A 72 -15.69 10.86 -78.38
CA ALA A 72 -15.19 9.64 -77.76
C ALA A 72 -13.94 9.92 -76.89
N ALA A 73 -13.04 10.78 -77.36
CA ALA A 73 -11.86 11.19 -76.58
C ALA A 73 -12.24 11.94 -75.30
N GLU A 74 -13.25 12.82 -75.35
CA GLU A 74 -13.76 13.55 -74.18
C GLU A 74 -14.39 12.60 -73.15
N SER A 75 -15.14 11.57 -73.60
CA SER A 75 -15.65 10.53 -72.69
C SER A 75 -14.53 9.77 -71.99
N VAL A 76 -13.49 9.36 -72.72
CA VAL A 76 -12.36 8.63 -72.16
C VAL A 76 -11.54 9.51 -71.21
N ASP A 77 -11.37 10.80 -71.52
CA ASP A 77 -10.72 11.76 -70.61
C ASP A 77 -11.48 11.87 -69.28
N GLY A 78 -12.81 11.94 -69.34
CA GLY A 78 -13.67 11.89 -68.14
C GLY A 78 -13.45 10.64 -67.28
N ASP A 79 -13.38 9.46 -67.91
CA ASP A 79 -13.10 8.20 -67.22
C ASP A 79 -11.70 8.18 -66.59
N ILE A 80 -10.69 8.72 -67.28
CA ILE A 80 -9.32 8.84 -66.77
C ILE A 80 -9.28 9.76 -65.54
N VAL A 81 -9.94 10.92 -65.60
CA VAL A 81 -10.02 11.86 -64.47
C VAL A 81 -10.70 11.20 -63.28
N MET A 82 -11.83 10.54 -63.48
CA MET A 82 -12.54 9.84 -62.41
C MET A 82 -11.68 8.74 -61.79
N LEU A 83 -11.01 7.91 -62.61
CA LEU A 83 -10.14 6.85 -62.12
C LEU A 83 -8.93 7.40 -61.34
N SER A 84 -8.35 8.52 -61.80
CA SER A 84 -7.25 9.20 -61.10
C SER A 84 -7.68 9.70 -59.72
N ALA A 85 -8.89 10.26 -59.59
CA ALA A 85 -9.43 10.70 -58.32
C ALA A 85 -9.66 9.53 -57.35
N LEU A 86 -10.18 8.40 -57.84
CA LEU A 86 -10.33 7.19 -57.04
C LEU A 86 -8.98 6.62 -56.58
N TRP A 87 -7.98 6.64 -57.46
CA TRP A 87 -6.63 6.20 -57.13
C TRP A 87 -6.00 7.05 -56.03
N GLU A 88 -6.05 8.38 -56.15
CA GLU A 88 -5.51 9.27 -55.12
C GLU A 88 -6.25 9.12 -53.79
N LYS A 89 -7.58 8.93 -53.80
CA LYS A 89 -8.35 8.63 -52.57
C LYS A 89 -7.86 7.34 -51.90
N ARG A 90 -7.66 6.26 -52.68
CA ARG A 90 -7.17 4.98 -52.14
C ARG A 90 -5.75 5.10 -51.61
N LYS A 91 -4.87 5.80 -52.33
CA LYS A 91 -3.49 6.06 -51.93
C LYS A 91 -3.42 6.87 -50.64
N ALA A 92 -4.27 7.89 -50.49
CA ALA A 92 -4.36 8.67 -49.25
C ALA A 92 -4.77 7.78 -48.06
N ALA A 93 -5.80 6.94 -48.24
CA ALA A 93 -6.23 6.01 -47.19
C ALA A 93 -5.13 4.99 -46.81
N LEU A 94 -4.41 4.44 -47.79
CA LEU A 94 -3.28 3.54 -47.52
C LEU A 94 -2.13 4.25 -46.79
N THR A 95 -1.84 5.49 -47.15
CA THR A 95 -0.79 6.29 -46.49
C THR A 95 -1.17 6.57 -45.04
N GLN A 96 -2.44 6.88 -44.77
CA GLN A 96 -2.93 7.05 -43.40
C GLN A 96 -2.79 5.75 -42.60
N LEU A 97 -3.19 4.61 -43.16
CA LEU A 97 -3.04 3.30 -42.50
C LEU A 97 -1.56 2.99 -42.21
N GLN A 98 -0.68 3.24 -43.18
CA GLN A 98 0.75 3.05 -43.01
C GLN A 98 1.31 3.91 -41.87
N GLU A 99 0.86 5.17 -41.77
CA GLU A 99 1.26 6.07 -40.69
C GLU A 99 0.80 5.56 -39.32
N GLN A 100 -0.44 5.06 -39.21
CA GLN A 100 -0.92 4.44 -37.97
C GLN A 100 -0.10 3.19 -37.58
N LEU A 101 0.19 2.32 -38.55
CA LEU A 101 1.03 1.15 -38.33
C LEU A 101 2.47 1.51 -37.95
N ARG A 102 2.98 2.63 -38.46
CA ARG A 102 4.32 3.14 -38.15
C ARG A 102 4.43 3.59 -36.69
N CYS A 103 3.35 4.07 -36.07
CA CYS A 103 3.33 4.49 -34.68
C CYS A 103 3.14 3.33 -33.68
N LEU A 104 2.68 2.16 -34.14
CA LEU A 104 2.40 1.01 -33.27
C LEU A 104 3.61 0.56 -32.41
N PRO A 105 4.86 0.52 -32.93
CA PRO A 105 6.02 0.18 -32.11
C PRO A 105 6.30 1.17 -30.97
N ASP A 106 5.99 2.46 -31.17
CA ASP A 106 6.15 3.46 -30.12
C ASP A 106 5.12 3.24 -29.00
N PHE A 107 3.87 2.98 -29.38
CA PHE A 107 2.81 2.62 -28.44
C PHE A 107 3.12 1.33 -27.66
N ILE A 108 3.66 0.30 -28.33
CA ILE A 108 4.10 -0.93 -27.66
C ILE A 108 5.20 -0.62 -26.63
N ARG A 109 6.17 0.24 -26.97
CA ARG A 109 7.22 0.63 -26.02
C ARG A 109 6.68 1.38 -24.81
N GLU A 110 5.68 2.23 -25.01
CA GLU A 110 5.01 2.92 -23.91
C GLU A 110 4.25 1.93 -23.01
N LEU A 111 3.57 0.94 -23.59
CA LEU A 111 2.97 -0.15 -22.84
C LEU A 111 4.00 -0.95 -22.04
N ASP A 112 5.12 -1.35 -22.68
CA ASP A 112 6.20 -2.07 -22.00
C ASP A 112 6.78 -1.24 -20.84
N ALA A 113 6.91 0.07 -21.00
CA ALA A 113 7.37 0.96 -19.94
C ALA A 113 6.37 1.04 -18.77
N ILE A 114 5.06 1.11 -19.06
CA ILE A 114 4.02 1.05 -18.03
C ILE A 114 4.05 -0.30 -17.32
N THR A 115 4.17 -1.41 -18.05
CA THR A 115 4.29 -2.75 -17.46
C THR A 115 5.51 -2.88 -16.56
N ALA A 116 6.66 -2.32 -16.96
CA ALA A 116 7.86 -2.31 -16.12
C ALA A 116 7.69 -1.47 -14.85
N ASN A 117 7.03 -0.31 -14.95
CA ASN A 117 6.73 0.53 -13.79
C ASN A 117 5.76 -0.14 -12.80
N ILE A 118 4.77 -0.88 -13.30
CA ILE A 118 3.87 -1.68 -12.46
C ILE A 118 4.66 -2.73 -11.71
N ALA A 119 5.51 -3.50 -12.39
CA ALA A 119 6.34 -4.53 -11.75
C ALA A 119 7.31 -3.94 -10.69
N HIS A 120 7.87 -2.75 -10.94
CA HIS A 120 8.68 -2.05 -9.94
C HIS A 120 7.86 -1.69 -8.69
N LEU A 121 6.67 -1.12 -8.91
CA LEU A 121 5.79 -0.71 -7.82
C LEU A 121 5.29 -1.91 -7.00
N GLU A 122 5.01 -3.04 -7.64
CA GLU A 122 4.71 -4.31 -6.96
C GLU A 122 5.85 -4.74 -6.03
N GLY A 123 7.10 -4.63 -6.49
CA GLY A 123 8.27 -4.90 -5.65
C GLY A 123 8.41 -3.93 -4.46
N ASP A 124 8.16 -2.64 -4.68
CA ASP A 124 8.17 -1.64 -3.59
C ASP A 124 7.09 -1.93 -2.54
N PHE A 125 5.91 -2.39 -2.96
CA PHE A 125 4.83 -2.80 -2.07
C PHE A 125 5.22 -4.04 -1.24
N GLU A 126 5.81 -5.06 -1.87
CA GLU A 126 6.27 -6.27 -1.16
C GLU A 126 7.35 -5.94 -0.10
N GLU A 127 8.27 -5.02 -0.41
CA GLU A 127 9.26 -4.54 0.56
C GLU A 127 8.59 -3.77 1.72
N MET A 128 7.60 -2.93 1.42
CA MET A 128 6.85 -2.20 2.45
C MET A 128 6.05 -3.14 3.36
N GLU A 129 5.38 -4.14 2.79
CA GLU A 129 4.66 -5.18 3.54
C GLU A 129 5.62 -5.92 4.47
N SER A 130 6.79 -6.33 3.96
CA SER A 130 7.83 -6.97 4.76
C SER A 130 8.29 -6.10 5.94
N LYS A 131 8.48 -4.79 5.71
CA LYS A 131 8.83 -3.83 6.77
C LYS A 131 7.71 -3.63 7.79
N LEU A 132 6.46 -3.65 7.36
CA LEU A 132 5.30 -3.50 8.23
C LEU A 132 5.14 -4.72 9.15
N VAL A 133 5.32 -5.93 8.63
CA VAL A 133 5.36 -7.16 9.43
C VAL A 133 6.51 -7.14 10.45
N TYR A 134 7.68 -6.64 10.04
CA TYR A 134 8.81 -6.47 10.97
C TYR A 134 8.50 -5.46 12.07
N LEU A 135 7.84 -4.34 11.73
CA LEU A 135 7.43 -3.33 12.71
C LEU A 135 6.42 -3.90 13.71
N GLU A 136 5.43 -4.66 13.24
CA GLU A 136 4.47 -5.36 14.11
C GLU A 136 5.18 -6.29 15.08
N THR A 137 6.15 -7.08 14.59
CA THR A 137 6.98 -7.93 15.43
C THR A 137 7.72 -7.14 16.51
N LEU A 138 8.28 -5.97 16.17
CA LEU A 138 8.98 -5.11 17.12
C LEU A 138 8.03 -4.50 18.15
N CYS A 139 6.82 -4.11 17.75
CA CYS A 139 5.77 -3.63 18.66
C CYS A 139 5.38 -4.71 19.67
N CYS A 140 5.11 -5.94 19.22
CA CYS A 140 4.82 -7.06 20.12
C CYS A 140 5.96 -7.32 21.12
N GLN A 141 7.21 -7.21 20.68
CA GLN A 141 8.37 -7.35 21.57
C GLN A 141 8.42 -6.22 22.62
N CYS A 142 8.10 -4.97 22.23
CA CYS A 142 8.07 -3.83 23.15
C CYS A 142 6.97 -3.99 24.21
N GLU A 143 5.78 -4.45 23.82
CA GLU A 143 4.68 -4.73 24.73
C GLU A 143 5.05 -5.85 25.71
N GLN A 144 5.60 -6.96 25.20
CA GLN A 144 6.05 -8.07 26.04
C GLN A 144 7.11 -7.62 27.04
N GLN A 145 8.08 -6.81 26.60
CA GLN A 145 9.11 -6.27 27.48
C GLN A 145 8.50 -5.35 28.54
N THR A 146 7.51 -4.52 28.17
CA THR A 146 6.81 -3.64 29.11
C THR A 146 6.09 -4.44 30.20
N VAL A 147 5.32 -5.47 29.81
CA VAL A 147 4.63 -6.37 30.76
C VAL A 147 5.61 -7.06 31.69
N LYS A 148 6.71 -7.59 31.15
CA LYS A 148 7.77 -8.23 31.95
C LYS A 148 8.37 -7.26 32.98
N THR A 149 8.67 -6.03 32.57
CA THR A 149 9.22 -5.01 33.49
C THR A 149 8.21 -4.60 34.56
N HIS A 150 6.92 -4.54 34.23
CA HIS A 150 5.86 -4.25 35.17
C HIS A 150 5.78 -5.32 36.26
N HIS A 151 5.70 -6.60 35.89
CA HIS A 151 5.67 -7.71 36.85
C HIS A 151 6.94 -7.78 37.71
N MET A 152 8.11 -7.53 37.13
CA MET A 152 9.37 -7.47 37.90
C MET A 152 9.30 -6.39 38.98
N THR A 153 8.83 -5.19 38.60
CA THR A 153 8.71 -4.05 39.51
C THR A 153 7.69 -4.32 40.62
N GLU A 154 6.55 -4.93 40.29
CA GLU A 154 5.52 -5.30 41.25
C GLU A 154 6.03 -6.35 42.25
N LEU A 155 6.75 -7.37 41.75
CA LEU A 155 7.37 -8.40 42.58
C LEU A 155 8.41 -7.80 43.55
N ASP A 156 9.23 -6.86 43.08
CA ASP A 156 10.21 -6.18 43.94
C ASP A 156 9.54 -5.28 44.99
N ALA A 157 8.45 -4.59 44.62
CA ALA A 157 7.65 -3.82 45.56
C ALA A 157 7.02 -4.72 46.64
N TYR A 158 6.47 -5.86 46.24
CA TYR A 158 5.92 -6.86 47.16
C TYR A 158 6.98 -7.41 48.12
N LYS A 159 8.14 -7.83 47.60
CA LYS A 159 9.27 -8.29 48.42
C LYS A 159 9.74 -7.21 49.40
N LYS A 160 9.80 -5.95 48.97
CA LYS A 160 10.15 -4.82 49.85
C LYS A 160 9.09 -4.59 50.93
N LYS A 161 7.80 -4.69 50.59
CA LYS A 161 6.70 -4.60 51.57
C LYS A 161 6.79 -5.72 52.61
N LYS A 162 7.03 -6.97 52.17
CA LYS A 162 7.18 -8.12 53.07
C LYS A 162 8.37 -7.99 54.02
N ARG A 163 9.52 -7.52 53.54
CA ARG A 163 10.67 -7.23 54.42
C ARG A 163 10.33 -6.21 55.50
N LYS A 164 9.66 -5.11 55.13
CA LYS A 164 9.21 -4.10 56.09
C LYS A 164 8.19 -4.62 57.10
N GLU A 165 7.23 -5.45 56.68
CA GLU A 165 6.26 -6.08 57.60
C GLU A 165 6.97 -6.95 58.63
N VAL A 166 7.97 -7.74 58.22
CA VAL A 166 8.78 -8.56 59.14
C VAL A 166 9.59 -7.67 60.09
N GLU A 167 10.29 -6.65 59.59
CA GLU A 167 11.05 -5.69 60.41
C GLU A 167 10.17 -4.99 61.46
N LEU A 168 8.92 -4.65 61.10
CA LEU A 168 7.96 -4.03 62.02
C LEU A 168 7.47 -4.99 63.09
N LEU A 169 7.10 -6.22 62.71
CA LEU A 169 6.68 -7.25 63.67
C LEU A 169 7.79 -7.61 64.64
N GLU A 170 9.03 -7.71 64.14
CA GLU A 170 10.21 -7.94 64.98
C GLU A 170 10.43 -6.79 65.97
N ALA A 171 10.33 -5.53 65.50
CA ALA A 171 10.45 -4.37 66.38
C ALA A 171 9.33 -4.33 67.44
N GLU A 172 8.08 -4.61 67.07
CA GLU A 172 6.93 -4.65 67.98
C GLU A 172 7.11 -5.75 69.05
N LEU A 173 7.48 -6.96 68.64
CA LEU A 173 7.74 -8.08 69.55
C LEU A 173 8.89 -7.77 70.52
N ASN A 174 9.96 -7.12 70.03
CA ASN A 174 11.06 -6.67 70.86
C ASN A 174 10.64 -5.60 71.89
N CYS A 175 9.77 -4.66 71.50
CA CYS A 175 9.22 -3.66 72.41
C CYS A 175 8.33 -4.29 73.47
N GLU A 176 7.45 -5.21 73.08
CA GLU A 176 6.56 -5.94 73.98
C GLU A 176 7.35 -6.79 74.98
N HIS A 177 8.39 -7.49 74.51
CA HIS A 177 9.29 -8.25 75.37
C HIS A 177 10.03 -7.33 76.37
N ALA A 178 10.58 -6.21 75.92
CA ALA A 178 11.24 -5.24 76.80
C ALA A 178 10.26 -4.66 77.85
N GLN A 179 9.01 -4.38 77.46
CA GLN A 179 7.97 -3.95 78.38
C GLN A 179 7.66 -5.01 79.44
N ARG A 180 7.42 -6.26 79.04
CA ARG A 180 7.16 -7.37 79.98
C ARG A 180 8.30 -7.57 80.97
N LEU A 181 9.55 -7.46 80.51
CA LEU A 181 10.72 -7.54 81.38
C LEU A 181 10.74 -6.41 82.41
N ALA A 182 10.45 -5.17 82.00
CA ALA A 182 10.39 -4.02 82.90
C ALA A 182 9.24 -4.14 83.93
N GLU A 183 8.08 -4.64 83.51
CA GLU A 183 6.93 -4.90 84.41
C GLU A 183 7.26 -5.99 85.43
N LEU A 184 7.88 -7.09 85.00
CA LEU A 184 8.32 -8.18 85.87
C LEU A 184 9.37 -7.70 86.88
N GLU A 185 10.35 -6.90 86.43
CA GLU A 185 11.35 -6.30 87.30
C GLU A 185 10.71 -5.37 88.35
N LEU A 186 9.78 -4.51 87.94
CA LEU A 186 9.06 -3.62 88.87
C LEU A 186 8.23 -4.40 89.89
N ALA A 187 7.53 -5.46 89.47
CA ALA A 187 6.78 -6.34 90.35
C ALA A 187 7.70 -7.06 91.36
N MET A 188 8.86 -7.53 90.92
CA MET A 188 9.89 -8.14 91.78
C MET A 188 10.42 -7.14 92.81
N GLN A 189 10.75 -5.92 92.38
CA GLN A 189 11.21 -4.84 93.27
C GLN A 189 10.15 -4.45 94.30
N HIS A 190 8.88 -4.36 93.89
CA HIS A 190 7.77 -4.10 94.81
C HIS A 190 7.64 -5.19 95.87
N LYS A 191 7.69 -6.48 95.48
CA LYS A 191 7.65 -7.60 96.43
C LYS A 191 8.81 -7.55 97.44
N LEU A 192 10.01 -7.20 96.97
CA LEU A 192 11.18 -7.08 97.84
C LEU A 192 11.01 -5.92 98.84
N ARG A 193 10.47 -4.78 98.41
CA ARG A 193 10.19 -3.61 99.25
C ARG A 193 9.12 -3.89 100.30
N GLU A 194 8.01 -4.52 99.93
CA GLU A 194 6.96 -4.91 100.88
C GLU A 194 7.51 -5.87 101.94
N ARG A 195 8.34 -6.85 101.52
CA ARG A 195 9.01 -7.76 102.45
C ARG A 195 9.97 -7.01 103.39
N GLN A 196 10.74 -6.06 102.87
CA GLN A 196 11.59 -5.20 103.70
C GLN A 196 10.76 -4.40 104.71
N LYS A 197 9.64 -3.82 104.29
CA LYS A 197 8.73 -3.07 105.15
C LYS A 197 8.14 -3.93 106.27
N VAL A 198 7.72 -5.16 105.97
CA VAL A 198 7.25 -6.12 106.99
C VAL A 198 8.33 -6.41 108.03
N TYR A 199 9.59 -6.59 107.59
CA TYR A 199 10.70 -6.77 108.53
C TYR A 199 10.97 -5.53 109.38
N GLU A 200 10.88 -4.34 108.78
CA GLU A 200 11.05 -3.08 109.48
C GLU A 200 9.93 -2.79 110.49
N GLU A 201 8.68 -3.12 110.16
CA GLU A 201 7.53 -3.03 111.07
C GLU A 201 7.67 -4.01 112.23
N ALA A 202 8.08 -5.26 111.97
CA ALA A 202 8.35 -6.24 113.01
C ALA A 202 9.47 -5.75 113.96
N PHE A 203 10.53 -5.16 113.40
CA PHE A 203 11.60 -4.58 114.20
C PHE A 203 11.12 -3.40 115.07
N HIS A 204 10.31 -2.48 114.52
CA HIS A 204 9.73 -1.39 115.31
C HIS A 204 8.85 -1.90 116.44
N GLN A 205 8.03 -2.92 116.19
CA GLN A 205 7.20 -3.56 117.22
C GLN A 205 8.07 -4.17 118.33
N ASP A 206 9.15 -4.88 117.98
CA ASP A 206 10.09 -5.45 118.96
C ASP A 206 10.73 -4.36 119.83
N VAL A 207 11.13 -3.23 119.22
CA VAL A 207 11.69 -2.07 119.93
C VAL A 207 10.65 -1.43 120.84
N GLU A 208 9.44 -1.16 120.37
CA GLU A 208 8.35 -0.59 121.17
C GLU A 208 7.98 -1.49 122.34
N GLN A 209 7.94 -2.80 122.11
CA GLN A 209 7.68 -3.79 123.14
C GLN A 209 8.79 -3.78 124.21
N TYR A 210 10.06 -3.74 123.80
CA TYR A 210 11.19 -3.61 124.72
C TYR A 210 11.12 -2.34 125.56
N LEU A 211 10.82 -1.20 124.93
CA LEU A 211 10.65 0.08 125.63
C LEU A 211 9.47 0.05 126.62
N SER A 212 8.41 -0.70 126.32
CA SER A 212 7.21 -0.79 127.14
C SER A 212 7.32 -1.78 128.31
N THR A 213 8.03 -2.91 128.13
CA THR A 213 8.06 -4.02 129.11
C THR A 213 9.45 -4.32 129.70
N GLY A 214 10.53 -3.79 129.12
CA GLY A 214 11.91 -3.98 129.58
C GLY A 214 12.55 -5.32 129.23
N CYS A 215 11.86 -6.21 128.49
CA CYS A 215 12.36 -7.50 128.03
C CYS A 215 11.96 -7.74 126.57
N LEU A 216 12.90 -8.18 125.73
CA LEU A 216 12.61 -8.64 124.37
C LEU A 216 11.97 -10.04 124.45
N GLN A 217 10.87 -10.27 123.73
CA GLN A 217 10.33 -11.62 123.57
C GLN A 217 11.30 -12.43 122.69
N ASN A 218 12.15 -13.23 123.34
CA ASN A 218 12.91 -14.23 122.64
C ASN A 218 11.90 -15.26 122.16
N ARG A 219 11.59 -15.29 120.86
CA ARG A 219 10.67 -16.27 120.29
C ARG A 219 11.16 -17.66 120.70
N GLU A 220 10.41 -18.33 121.54
CA GLU A 220 10.59 -19.75 121.81
C GLU A 220 10.54 -20.45 120.45
N SER A 221 11.66 -21.08 120.06
CA SER A 221 11.72 -21.86 118.83
C SER A 221 10.72 -23.00 118.96
N ALA A 222 9.59 -22.88 118.30
CA ALA A 222 8.74 -24.03 118.06
C ALA A 222 9.43 -24.91 117.00
N GLY A 223 10.34 -25.77 117.47
CA GLY A 223 10.81 -26.98 116.80
C GLY A 223 11.97 -26.81 115.81
N PRO A 224 13.05 -27.60 115.94
CA PRO A 224 14.01 -27.77 114.86
C PRO A 224 13.37 -28.68 113.80
N ASP A 225 13.23 -28.19 112.57
CA ASP A 225 13.41 -29.06 111.43
C ASP A 225 14.71 -28.66 110.75
N VAL A 226 15.73 -29.48 110.98
CA VAL A 226 16.99 -29.44 110.25
C VAL A 226 16.68 -30.06 108.89
N SER A 227 16.03 -29.30 108.01
CA SER A 227 15.90 -29.67 106.61
C SER A 227 17.19 -29.24 105.91
N ILE A 228 18.07 -30.22 105.74
CA ILE A 228 19.28 -30.16 104.93
C ILE A 228 18.91 -29.56 103.56
N LEU A 229 19.54 -28.45 103.19
CA LEU A 229 19.34 -27.72 101.93
C LEU A 229 19.84 -28.49 100.69
N ASP A 230 20.18 -29.77 100.84
CA ASP A 230 20.78 -30.64 99.81
C ASP A 230 19.73 -31.36 98.94
N GLU A 231 18.44 -31.07 99.15
CA GLU A 231 17.33 -31.70 98.43
C GLU A 231 16.38 -30.65 97.84
N MET A 232 16.82 -29.99 96.75
CA MET A 232 15.93 -29.23 95.87
C MET A 232 15.17 -30.22 94.98
N THR A 233 14.05 -30.75 95.47
CA THR A 233 13.12 -31.55 94.66
C THR A 233 12.20 -30.63 93.87
N VAL A 234 12.03 -30.89 92.57
CA VAL A 234 11.04 -30.19 91.74
C VAL A 234 9.65 -30.64 92.22
N THR A 235 9.05 -29.90 93.15
CA THR A 235 7.81 -30.34 93.81
C THR A 235 6.58 -30.22 92.91
N ASN A 236 6.70 -29.57 91.76
CA ASN A 236 5.61 -29.41 90.79
C ASN A 236 5.82 -30.40 89.64
N LEU A 237 4.97 -31.43 89.53
CA LEU A 237 5.05 -32.41 88.43
C LEU A 237 5.01 -31.75 87.04
N SER A 238 4.32 -30.61 86.91
CA SER A 238 4.28 -29.81 85.69
C SER A 238 5.61 -29.14 85.33
N ASP A 239 6.42 -28.77 86.32
CA ASP A 239 7.71 -28.12 86.09
C ASP A 239 8.79 -29.15 85.73
N GLN A 240 8.66 -30.38 86.24
CA GLN A 240 9.50 -31.52 85.86
C GLN A 240 9.26 -31.95 84.41
N GLU A 241 7.99 -32.02 83.99
CA GLU A 241 7.62 -32.35 82.60
C GLU A 241 8.10 -31.27 81.61
N ALA A 242 7.99 -29.98 81.98
CA ALA A 242 8.52 -28.88 81.18
C ALA A 242 10.05 -28.87 81.06
N LEU A 243 10.77 -29.28 82.13
CA LEU A 243 12.22 -29.44 82.11
C LEU A 243 12.64 -30.62 81.23
N ASP A 244 11.93 -31.74 81.30
CA ASP A 244 12.19 -32.91 80.46
C ASP A 244 11.92 -32.57 78.98
N ASP A 245 10.83 -31.87 78.65
CA ASP A 245 10.57 -31.40 77.29
C ASP A 245 11.66 -30.44 76.78
N PHE A 246 12.11 -29.49 77.61
CA PHE A 246 13.18 -28.55 77.25
C PHE A 246 14.53 -29.25 77.02
N LEU A 247 14.91 -30.21 77.86
CA LEU A 247 16.16 -30.94 77.74
C LEU A 247 16.12 -31.94 76.58
N ASN A 248 14.97 -32.55 76.30
CA ASN A 248 14.79 -33.49 75.19
C ASN A 248 14.65 -32.78 73.84
N SER A 249 14.07 -31.58 73.79
CA SER A 249 13.93 -30.82 72.53
C SER A 249 15.23 -30.18 72.03
N ALA A 250 16.27 -30.07 72.86
CA ALA A 250 17.62 -29.67 72.43
C ALA A 250 18.48 -30.84 71.91
N GLY A 251 18.00 -32.09 72.03
CA GLY A 251 18.78 -33.30 71.75
C GLY A 251 18.47 -34.01 70.43
N GLU A 252 17.35 -33.71 69.78
CA GLU A 252 16.90 -34.41 68.57
C GLU A 252 16.65 -33.43 67.41
N ASP A 253 17.72 -32.70 67.04
CA ASP A 253 18.03 -32.34 65.64
C ASP A 253 19.46 -31.78 65.55
N ILE A 254 20.42 -32.53 66.09
CA ILE A 254 21.82 -32.52 65.61
C ILE A 254 22.03 -33.72 64.70
N SER A 255 21.31 -33.73 63.58
CA SER A 255 21.77 -34.37 62.35
C SER A 255 21.91 -33.29 61.27
N ALA A 256 23.17 -32.92 61.04
CA ALA A 256 23.68 -32.10 59.96
C ALA A 256 23.49 -30.56 60.05
N GLY A 257 24.32 -29.95 60.91
CA GLY A 257 25.29 -28.96 60.45
C GLY A 257 24.87 -27.48 60.41
N SER A 258 25.23 -26.74 61.46
CA SER A 258 25.68 -25.36 61.28
C SER A 258 26.87 -25.08 62.19
N SER A 259 28.03 -24.92 61.55
CA SER A 259 29.29 -24.54 62.15
C SER A 259 29.51 -23.05 61.86
N LEU A 260 29.51 -22.22 62.89
CA LEU A 260 29.91 -20.82 62.80
C LEU A 260 30.92 -20.52 63.91
N THR A 261 32.20 -20.79 63.67
CA THR A 261 33.26 -19.89 64.16
C THR A 261 34.46 -19.95 63.21
N SER A 262 35.08 -18.79 63.02
CA SER A 262 36.43 -18.57 62.49
C SER A 262 36.56 -18.47 60.97
N GLY A 263 36.97 -17.27 60.51
CA GLY A 263 37.24 -16.93 59.11
C GLY A 263 38.39 -17.72 58.48
N PRO A 264 38.66 -17.51 57.18
CA PRO A 264 39.58 -16.41 56.82
C PRO A 264 39.19 -15.63 55.56
N ASP A 265 39.82 -14.46 55.45
CA ASP A 265 39.97 -13.66 54.24
C ASP A 265 41.12 -14.25 53.36
N PRO A 266 41.54 -13.60 52.26
CA PRO A 266 41.28 -13.94 50.87
C PRO A 266 42.47 -14.64 50.18
N GLU A 267 42.25 -15.49 49.16
CA GLU A 267 43.09 -15.54 47.95
C GLU A 267 42.36 -16.25 46.79
N SER A 268 42.01 -15.45 45.79
CA SER A 268 41.88 -15.73 44.35
C SER A 268 42.39 -17.08 43.84
N CYS A 269 41.57 -17.76 43.03
CA CYS A 269 41.75 -17.78 41.56
C CYS A 269 40.75 -18.68 40.83
N SER A 270 40.18 -18.15 39.73
CA SER A 270 39.76 -18.83 38.50
C SER A 270 38.58 -19.83 38.57
N SER A 271 37.64 -19.94 37.62
CA SER A 271 37.39 -19.34 36.31
C SER A 271 35.93 -19.69 35.91
N GLU A 272 35.40 -18.95 34.93
CA GLU A 272 34.43 -19.33 33.89
C GLU A 272 33.00 -19.85 34.23
N SER A 273 31.98 -19.10 33.78
CA SER A 273 30.67 -19.65 33.39
C SER A 273 30.05 -18.78 32.29
N LEU A 274 29.72 -19.40 31.16
CA LEU A 274 28.78 -18.86 30.17
C LEU A 274 28.05 -20.01 29.44
N THR A 275 26.71 -19.99 29.55
CA THR A 275 25.65 -20.41 28.61
C THR A 275 25.71 -21.72 27.82
N GLN A 276 24.74 -22.60 28.14
CA GLN A 276 23.60 -23.05 27.30
C GLN A 276 23.71 -23.06 25.76
N ALA A 277 23.55 -24.25 25.14
CA ALA A 277 22.57 -24.60 24.08
C ALA A 277 22.62 -26.11 23.67
N PRO A 278 21.59 -26.68 22.98
CA PRO A 278 21.13 -28.09 23.08
C PRO A 278 21.46 -29.01 21.87
N PRO A 279 20.89 -30.26 21.82
CA PRO A 279 20.35 -30.75 20.55
C PRO A 279 19.03 -31.58 20.59
N VAL A 280 18.26 -31.37 19.50
CA VAL A 280 17.38 -32.23 18.66
C VAL A 280 17.07 -33.69 19.06
N ASP A 281 15.81 -34.15 18.88
CA ASP A 281 15.41 -34.90 17.67
C ASP A 281 13.89 -35.24 17.54
N ASN A 282 13.49 -35.54 16.30
CA ASN A 282 12.15 -35.72 15.72
C ASN A 282 11.27 -36.89 16.22
N HIS A 283 9.92 -36.76 16.10
CA HIS A 283 9.05 -37.51 15.15
C HIS A 283 7.56 -37.72 15.62
N LEU A 284 6.65 -37.09 14.87
CA LEU A 284 5.33 -37.53 14.34
C LEU A 284 4.20 -38.16 15.21
N SER A 285 3.01 -37.54 15.08
CA SER A 285 1.64 -38.08 14.95
C SER A 285 0.96 -38.83 16.10
N ASN A 286 -0.16 -38.27 16.60
CA ASN A 286 -1.50 -38.86 16.40
C ASN A 286 -2.64 -37.93 16.84
N GLN A 287 -3.73 -38.02 16.08
CA GLN A 287 -5.01 -37.33 16.22
C GLN A 287 -5.83 -37.82 17.43
N THR A 288 -6.90 -37.06 17.71
CA THR A 288 -8.24 -37.49 18.14
C THR A 288 -8.65 -36.97 19.52
N GLY A 289 -9.76 -36.23 19.57
CA GLY A 289 -10.45 -35.90 20.82
C GLY A 289 -11.34 -34.66 20.72
N GLU A 290 -12.50 -34.82 20.07
CA GLU A 290 -13.69 -33.96 20.23
C GLU A 290 -14.00 -33.71 21.70
N TRP A 291 -14.39 -32.49 22.07
CA TRP A 291 -15.46 -32.26 23.06
C TRP A 291 -16.27 -31.02 22.66
N GLN A 292 -17.56 -31.27 22.54
CA GLN A 292 -18.67 -30.39 22.26
C GLN A 292 -19.42 -30.12 23.58
N GLU A 293 -20.16 -29.01 23.62
CA GLU A 293 -21.35 -28.76 24.48
C GLU A 293 -21.08 -28.50 25.98
N GLU A 294 -21.78 -27.64 26.72
CA GLU A 294 -22.96 -26.80 26.48
C GLU A 294 -23.11 -25.75 27.60
N GLU A 295 -23.75 -24.63 27.22
CA GLU A 295 -24.74 -23.81 27.93
C GLU A 295 -24.56 -23.15 29.33
N ASP A 296 -25.00 -21.88 29.30
CA ASP A 296 -25.89 -21.17 30.24
C ASP A 296 -25.28 -20.19 31.26
N SER A 297 -25.29 -18.90 30.91
CA SER A 297 -25.76 -17.85 31.83
C SER A 297 -26.07 -16.53 31.12
N ALA A 298 -27.31 -16.07 31.32
CA ALA A 298 -27.94 -14.91 30.71
C ALA A 298 -27.38 -13.53 31.19
N GLU A 299 -27.07 -12.69 30.20
CA GLU A 299 -27.29 -11.23 30.00
C GLU A 299 -27.46 -10.22 31.17
N PRO A 300 -26.99 -8.95 31.00
CA PRO A 300 -27.84 -7.92 30.38
C PRO A 300 -27.15 -6.95 29.38
N MET A 301 -27.74 -6.87 28.19
CA MET A 301 -28.22 -5.70 27.44
C MET A 301 -27.53 -4.32 27.65
N VAL A 302 -26.72 -3.90 26.68
CA VAL A 302 -26.31 -2.50 26.50
C VAL A 302 -26.68 -2.06 25.07
N GLN A 303 -27.54 -1.05 24.97
CA GLN A 303 -28.02 -0.48 23.72
C GLN A 303 -26.88 0.31 23.04
N SER A 304 -26.59 0.00 21.78
CA SER A 304 -25.88 0.91 20.88
C SER A 304 -26.80 1.24 19.70
N ASP A 305 -26.92 2.54 19.48
CA ASP A 305 -27.57 3.25 18.40
C ASP A 305 -26.78 3.03 17.09
N GLU A 306 -27.42 2.42 16.09
CA GLU A 306 -26.96 2.42 14.70
C GLU A 306 -28.03 3.09 13.82
N GLU A 307 -27.82 4.37 13.52
CA GLU A 307 -28.43 5.06 12.41
C GLU A 307 -27.50 4.88 11.20
N ASP A 308 -27.91 4.08 10.19
CA ASP A 308 -27.27 4.14 8.89
C ASP A 308 -28.28 4.06 7.73
N VAL A 309 -27.98 4.85 6.72
CA VAL A 309 -28.92 5.50 5.80
C VAL A 309 -29.35 4.56 4.66
N GLN A 310 -30.66 4.52 4.36
CA GLN A 310 -31.22 3.88 3.17
C GLN A 310 -30.61 4.45 1.88
N ALA A 311 -29.97 3.61 1.08
CA ALA A 311 -29.75 3.88 -0.34
C ALA A 311 -30.77 3.07 -1.17
N ASP A 312 -31.76 3.78 -1.70
CA ASP A 312 -32.68 3.30 -2.74
C ASP A 312 -31.88 2.94 -4.00
N MET A 313 -31.87 1.65 -4.36
CA MET A 313 -31.59 1.20 -5.73
C MET A 313 -32.78 0.38 -6.23
N SER A 314 -33.73 1.08 -6.84
CA SER A 314 -34.68 0.48 -7.78
C SER A 314 -34.44 1.12 -9.16
N LEU A 315 -34.21 0.30 -10.20
CA LEU A 315 -35.06 0.18 -11.39
C LEU A 315 -34.31 -0.49 -12.57
N VAL A 316 -35.04 -1.41 -13.22
CA VAL A 316 -34.92 -1.96 -14.58
C VAL A 316 -33.96 -3.14 -14.82
N ALA A 317 -34.49 -4.33 -14.58
CA ALA A 317 -34.32 -5.46 -15.48
C ALA A 317 -35.42 -5.41 -16.55
N LEU A 318 -35.05 -5.38 -17.84
CA LEU A 318 -35.79 -6.01 -18.93
C LEU A 318 -35.06 -5.87 -20.29
N GLN A 319 -35.04 -7.01 -20.99
CA GLN A 319 -34.93 -7.22 -22.44
C GLN A 319 -33.55 -7.52 -23.03
N ASP A 320 -33.22 -8.82 -22.94
CA ASP A 320 -32.55 -9.57 -24.01
C ASP A 320 -33.62 -9.97 -25.05
N ALA A 321 -33.53 -9.40 -26.26
CA ALA A 321 -34.28 -9.84 -27.43
C ALA A 321 -33.48 -9.52 -28.69
N GLY A 322 -33.16 -10.56 -29.44
CA GLY A 322 -32.24 -10.54 -30.58
C GLY A 322 -32.60 -9.54 -31.68
N THR A 323 -31.57 -8.95 -32.26
CA THR A 323 -31.68 -8.13 -33.48
C THR A 323 -31.55 -9.03 -34.70
N THR A 324 -32.70 -9.43 -35.23
CA THR A 324 -32.89 -9.90 -36.61
C THR A 324 -32.95 -8.72 -37.58
N TRP A 325 -32.39 -8.94 -38.76
CA TRP A 325 -32.36 -8.06 -39.93
C TRP A 325 -33.74 -7.61 -40.46
N GLY A 326 -33.75 -6.45 -41.14
CA GLY A 326 -34.81 -5.98 -42.04
C GLY A 326 -35.00 -4.47 -41.91
N SER A 327 -34.50 -3.64 -42.84
CA SER A 327 -35.11 -3.27 -44.13
C SER A 327 -35.93 -1.97 -44.06
N ASP A 328 -35.37 -0.98 -44.75
CA ASP A 328 -35.99 -0.06 -45.72
C ASP A 328 -36.83 1.18 -45.32
N GLU A 329 -36.52 2.22 -46.11
CA GLU A 329 -37.28 3.35 -46.64
C GLU A 329 -37.78 4.57 -45.80
N SER A 330 -37.45 5.73 -46.40
CA SER A 330 -38.25 6.97 -46.54
C SER A 330 -37.97 8.20 -45.65
N ASP A 331 -37.24 9.12 -46.30
CA ASP A 331 -37.49 10.56 -46.50
C ASP A 331 -38.11 11.41 -45.37
N SER A 332 -37.33 12.43 -44.96
CA SER A 332 -37.89 13.77 -44.79
C SER A 332 -36.83 14.84 -45.02
N ALA A 333 -37.13 15.69 -46.00
CA ALA A 333 -36.44 16.92 -46.32
C ALA A 333 -36.60 17.96 -45.21
N GLY A 334 -35.50 18.64 -44.88
CA GLY A 334 -35.47 19.79 -43.98
C GLY A 334 -34.31 20.71 -44.37
N ASP A 335 -34.64 21.69 -45.20
CA ASP A 335 -33.77 22.73 -45.74
C ASP A 335 -33.62 23.88 -44.72
N GLN A 336 -32.40 24.18 -44.27
CA GLN A 336 -31.82 25.54 -44.21
C GLN A 336 -30.41 25.61 -43.56
N PRO A 337 -29.46 26.38 -44.14
CA PRO A 337 -28.17 26.77 -43.54
C PRO A 337 -28.14 28.29 -43.18
N PRO A 338 -26.99 28.93 -42.84
CA PRO A 338 -25.92 28.57 -41.89
C PRO A 338 -25.58 29.72 -40.89
N HIS A 339 -24.72 29.39 -39.92
CA HIS A 339 -23.74 30.21 -39.19
C HIS A 339 -23.81 31.76 -39.22
N VAL A 340 -23.82 32.36 -38.03
CA VAL A 340 -23.08 33.61 -37.75
C VAL A 340 -22.18 33.41 -36.53
N PHE A 341 -20.91 33.73 -36.76
CA PHE A 341 -19.77 33.70 -35.87
C PHE A 341 -19.63 35.09 -35.24
N THR A 342 -19.64 35.22 -33.92
CA THR A 342 -19.04 36.38 -33.23
C THR A 342 -18.39 35.90 -31.95
N GLY A 343 -17.05 35.89 -31.95
CA GLY A 343 -16.25 35.71 -30.75
C GLY A 343 -16.15 36.99 -29.93
N CYS A 344 -15.85 36.82 -28.65
CA CYS A 344 -15.07 37.75 -27.84
C CYS A 344 -14.39 36.96 -26.70
N HIS A 345 -13.08 36.75 -26.88
CA HIS A 345 -12.04 36.72 -25.83
C HIS A 345 -12.12 38.05 -25.02
N ASN A 346 -11.75 38.23 -23.75
CA ASN A 346 -10.84 37.54 -22.83
C ASN A 346 -11.04 38.14 -21.37
N PRO A 347 -10.13 38.02 -20.38
CA PRO A 347 -10.40 37.38 -19.08
C PRO A 347 -10.35 38.34 -17.87
N GLY A 348 -10.89 37.89 -16.74
CA GLY A 348 -10.74 38.56 -15.44
C GLY A 348 -9.72 37.84 -14.57
N THR A 349 -8.60 38.48 -14.27
CA THR A 349 -7.72 38.11 -13.16
C THR A 349 -7.08 39.39 -12.62
N LEU A 350 -7.47 39.75 -11.40
CA LEU A 350 -6.69 40.51 -10.42
C LEU A 350 -7.18 40.14 -9.03
#